data_AF-A0A7X9JM51-F1
#
_entry.id   AF-A0A7X9JM51-F1
#
_cell.length_a   1.000
_cell.length_b   1.000
_cell.length_c   1.000
_cell.angle_alpha   90.00
_cell.angle_beta   90.00
_cell.angle_gamma   90.00
#
_symmetry.space_group_name_H-M   'P 1'
#
loop_
_entity.id
_entity.type
_entity.pdbx_description
1 polymer ?
#
loop_
_entity_poly.entity_id
_entity_poly.type
_entity_poly.pdbx_seq_one_letter_code
_entity_poly.pdbx_strand_id
1 'polypeptide(L)'
;MLQLSQNIEEAKKQLNSGNIELSIIILTLCIEWMGAMIDKKPLKAPKQTKKRFDMAINKLLGGNYAALNRDSFFYEHWRNQLIHTGKPSSLFIITTNKELKHLSKNEDKKIFFNPDVFLIDIESAFKKIIAETSKK
;
A
#
# COMPACT_ATOMS: atom_id res chain seq x y z
N MET A 1 -0.96 3.55 16.63
CA MET A 1 -0.07 4.58 16.05
C MET A 1 1.40 4.15 16.13
N LEU A 2 1.94 3.87 17.33
CA LEU A 2 3.34 3.43 17.50
C LEU A 2 3.72 2.18 16.67
N GLN A 3 2.87 1.16 16.64
CA GLN A 3 3.14 -0.05 15.86
C GLN A 3 3.17 0.21 14.34
N LEU A 4 2.32 1.12 13.84
CA LEU A 4 2.26 1.44 12.41
C LEU A 4 3.53 2.18 11.97
N SER A 5 4.01 3.15 12.77
CA SER A 5 5.28 3.81 12.50
C SER A 5 6.46 2.84 12.57
N GLN A 6 6.48 1.92 13.53
CA GLN A 6 7.52 0.88 13.61
C GLN A 6 7.55 -0.02 12.37
N ASN A 7 6.38 -0.39 11.84
CA ASN A 7 6.30 -1.21 10.64
C ASN A 7 6.76 -0.45 9.38
N ILE A 8 6.48 0.85 9.28
CA ILE A 8 6.98 1.67 8.16
C ILE A 8 8.52 1.77 8.22
N GLU A 9 9.08 2.00 9.41
CA GLU A 9 10.54 2.00 9.60
C GLU A 9 11.16 0.63 9.30
N GLU A 10 10.49 -0.47 9.67
CA GLU A 10 10.95 -1.81 9.34
C GLU A 10 10.91 -2.05 7.83
N ALA A 11 9.84 -1.68 7.14
CA ALA A 11 9.76 -1.77 5.69
C ALA A 11 10.88 -0.99 4.99
N LYS A 12 11.22 0.18 5.51
CA LYS A 12 12.33 1.00 5.01
C LYS A 12 13.68 0.30 5.19
N LYS A 13 13.93 -0.32 6.33
CA LYS A 13 15.14 -1.13 6.56
C LYS A 13 15.23 -2.29 5.58
N GLN A 14 14.12 -3.01 5.37
CA GLN A 14 14.07 -4.12 4.42
C GLN A 14 14.29 -3.67 2.98
N LEU A 15 13.77 -2.51 2.59
CA LEU A 15 14.02 -1.94 1.27
C LEU A 15 15.51 -1.60 1.09
N ASN A 16 16.11 -0.95 2.09
CA ASN A 16 17.53 -0.57 2.06
C ASN A 16 18.48 -1.77 2.06
N SER A 17 18.07 -2.92 2.61
CA SER A 17 18.85 -4.15 2.56
C SER A 17 18.62 -4.98 1.28
N GLY A 18 17.79 -4.49 0.36
CA GLY A 18 17.47 -5.17 -0.90
C GLY A 18 16.35 -6.21 -0.80
N ASN A 19 15.71 -6.36 0.36
CA ASN A 19 14.59 -7.27 0.57
C ASN A 19 13.26 -6.61 0.17
N ILE A 20 13.10 -6.41 -1.14
CA ILE A 20 11.99 -5.65 -1.74
C ILE A 20 10.65 -6.31 -1.44
N GLU A 21 10.53 -7.63 -1.59
CA GLU A 21 9.28 -8.36 -1.38
C GLU A 21 8.79 -8.20 0.07
N LEU A 22 9.67 -8.38 1.05
CA LEU A 22 9.29 -8.23 2.45
C LEU A 22 8.89 -6.78 2.76
N SER A 23 9.63 -5.80 2.24
CA SER A 23 9.27 -4.38 2.38
C SER A 23 7.86 -4.09 1.85
N ILE A 24 7.56 -4.55 0.62
CA ILE A 24 6.26 -4.37 -0.01
C ILE A 24 5.14 -5.04 0.79
N ILE A 25 5.36 -6.25 1.32
CA ILE A 25 4.36 -6.94 2.16
C ILE A 25 4.06 -6.13 3.42
N ILE A 26 5.09 -5.64 4.11
CA ILE A 26 4.92 -4.85 5.33
C ILE A 26 4.14 -3.56 5.04
N LEU A 27 4.52 -2.83 3.97
CA LEU A 27 3.82 -1.61 3.56
C LEU A 27 2.37 -1.89 3.15
N THR A 28 2.11 -3.01 2.49
CA THR A 28 0.74 -3.42 2.13
C THR A 28 -0.13 -3.67 3.36
N LEU A 29 0.42 -4.28 4.42
CA LEU A 29 -0.28 -4.45 5.69
C LEU A 29 -0.54 -3.10 6.38
N CYS A 30 0.40 -2.16 6.26
CA CYS A 30 0.25 -0.80 6.79
C CYS A 30 -0.96 -0.07 6.17
N ILE A 31 -1.25 -0.27 4.88
CA ILE A 31 -2.46 0.26 4.22
C ILE A 31 -3.73 -0.23 4.91
N GLU A 32 -3.82 -1.53 5.18
CA GLU A 32 -5.00 -2.11 5.84
C GLU A 32 -5.22 -1.52 7.23
N TRP A 33 -4.14 -1.30 7.98
CA TRP A 33 -4.18 -0.70 9.31
C TRP A 33 -4.59 0.76 9.27
N MET A 34 -4.09 1.54 8.31
CA MET A 34 -4.55 2.91 8.09
C MET A 34 -6.05 2.93 7.74
N GLY A 35 -6.53 1.97 6.95
CA GLY A 35 -7.96 1.80 6.68
C GLY A 35 -8.79 1.52 7.93
N ALA A 36 -8.26 0.73 8.87
CA ALA A 36 -8.90 0.47 10.16
C ALA A 36 -9.04 1.73 11.01
N MET A 37 -8.05 2.65 10.95
CA MET A 37 -8.12 3.95 11.64
C MET A 37 -9.26 4.83 11.12
N ILE A 38 -9.63 4.68 9.83
CA ILE A 38 -10.78 5.40 9.22
C ILE A 38 -12.11 4.76 9.62
N ASP A 39 -12.20 3.42 9.56
CA ASP A 39 -13.40 2.62 9.85
C ASP A 39 -13.81 2.64 11.33
N LYS A 40 -12.86 2.92 12.24
CA LYS A 40 -13.07 2.95 13.71
C LYS A 40 -13.60 1.67 14.35
N LYS A 41 -13.83 0.59 13.59
CA LYS A 41 -14.12 -0.73 14.16
C LYS A 41 -12.85 -1.40 14.69
N PRO A 42 -12.97 -2.38 15.61
CA PRO A 42 -11.83 -3.16 16.06
C PRO A 42 -11.04 -3.76 14.90
N LEU A 43 -9.71 -3.80 14.99
CA LEU A 43 -8.85 -4.31 13.90
C LEU A 43 -9.23 -5.74 13.49
N LYS A 44 -9.59 -6.59 14.46
CA LYS A 44 -10.00 -7.99 14.25
C LYS A 44 -11.44 -8.16 13.74
N ALA A 45 -12.16 -7.07 13.44
CA ALA A 45 -13.54 -7.17 12.93
C ALA A 45 -13.58 -7.95 11.61
N PRO A 46 -14.41 -9.01 11.51
CA PRO A 46 -14.43 -9.88 10.35
C PRO A 46 -14.91 -9.15 9.09
N LYS A 47 -14.44 -9.61 7.92
CA LYS A 47 -14.85 -9.14 6.60
C LYS A 47 -14.63 -7.62 6.37
N GLN A 48 -13.73 -6.98 7.10
CA GLN A 48 -13.41 -5.54 6.91
C GLN A 48 -12.15 -5.30 6.07
N THR A 49 -11.29 -6.31 5.89
CA THR A 49 -9.99 -6.18 5.22
C THR A 49 -10.08 -5.51 3.85
N LYS A 50 -10.90 -6.04 2.93
CA LYS A 50 -11.13 -5.46 1.60
C LYS A 50 -11.56 -4.00 1.67
N LYS A 51 -12.62 -3.73 2.44
CA LYS A 51 -13.18 -2.39 2.64
C LYS A 51 -12.13 -1.40 3.18
N ARG A 52 -11.36 -1.80 4.20
CA ARG A 52 -10.34 -0.94 4.82
C ARG A 52 -9.20 -0.65 3.87
N PHE A 53 -8.75 -1.68 3.16
CA PHE A 53 -7.72 -1.53 2.16
C PHE A 53 -8.15 -0.55 1.06
N ASP A 54 -9.35 -0.73 0.49
CA ASP A 54 -9.90 0.18 -0.52
C ASP A 54 -10.10 1.60 0.01
N MET A 55 -10.59 1.75 1.25
CA MET A 55 -10.76 3.05 1.87
C MET A 55 -9.42 3.78 2.02
N ALA A 56 -8.37 3.10 2.45
CA ALA A 56 -7.04 3.68 2.58
C ALA A 56 -6.44 4.04 1.22
N ILE A 57 -6.53 3.15 0.22
CA ILE A 57 -6.09 3.42 -1.15
C ILE A 57 -6.80 4.67 -1.71
N ASN A 58 -8.13 4.72 -1.62
CA ASN A 58 -8.90 5.77 -2.26
C ASN A 58 -8.80 7.12 -1.53
N LYS A 59 -8.76 7.12 -0.19
CA LYS A 59 -8.78 8.36 0.60
C LYS A 59 -7.40 8.88 0.98
N LEU A 60 -6.45 7.99 1.30
CA LEU A 60 -5.15 8.39 1.84
C LEU A 60 -4.09 8.48 0.74
N LEU A 61 -3.97 7.45 -0.11
CA LEU A 61 -3.03 7.47 -1.22
C LEU A 61 -3.58 8.30 -2.39
N GLY A 62 -4.84 8.08 -2.78
CA GLY A 62 -5.51 8.92 -3.77
C GLY A 62 -4.88 8.84 -5.17
N GLY A 63 -5.09 9.90 -5.97
CA GLY A 63 -4.41 10.08 -7.26
C GLY A 63 -4.47 8.86 -8.18
N ASN A 64 -3.32 8.44 -8.71
CA ASN A 64 -3.21 7.26 -9.58
C ASN A 64 -3.60 5.96 -8.87
N TYR A 65 -3.40 5.83 -7.56
CA TYR A 65 -3.87 4.67 -6.81
C TYR A 65 -5.40 4.60 -6.85
N ALA A 66 -6.10 5.69 -6.52
CA ALA A 66 -7.55 5.72 -6.57
C ALA A 66 -8.10 5.48 -8.00
N ALA A 67 -7.43 6.04 -9.01
CA ALA A 67 -7.83 5.87 -10.42
C ALA A 67 -7.71 4.40 -10.89
N LEU A 68 -6.69 3.68 -10.41
CA LEU A 68 -6.46 2.27 -10.70
C LEU A 68 -7.28 1.32 -9.82
N ASN A 69 -7.69 1.74 -8.62
CA ASN A 69 -8.40 0.89 -7.65
C ASN A 69 -9.90 0.67 -7.95
N ARG A 70 -10.29 0.65 -9.23
CA ARG A 70 -11.66 0.26 -9.63
C ARG A 70 -11.87 -1.21 -9.31
N ASP A 71 -13.07 -1.55 -8.85
CA ASP A 71 -13.46 -2.93 -8.49
C ASP A 71 -12.47 -3.60 -7.52
N SER A 72 -11.85 -2.79 -6.64
CA SER A 72 -10.85 -3.21 -5.67
C SER A 72 -9.60 -3.85 -6.30
N PHE A 73 -9.17 -3.33 -7.45
CA PHE A 73 -8.02 -3.84 -8.22
C PHE A 73 -6.78 -4.12 -7.36
N PHE A 74 -6.37 -3.19 -6.49
CA PHE A 74 -5.18 -3.43 -5.63
C PHE A 74 -5.47 -4.49 -4.57
N TYR A 75 -6.69 -4.58 -4.05
CA TYR A 75 -6.99 -5.65 -3.11
C TYR A 75 -6.82 -7.03 -3.75
N GLU A 76 -7.35 -7.24 -4.96
CA GLU A 76 -7.34 -8.54 -5.63
C GLU A 76 -5.98 -8.89 -6.23
N HIS A 77 -5.34 -7.94 -6.92
CA HIS A 77 -4.12 -8.21 -7.70
C HIS A 77 -2.82 -7.87 -6.97
N TRP A 78 -2.89 -7.10 -5.89
CA TRP A 78 -1.72 -6.73 -5.09
C TRP A 78 -1.77 -7.39 -3.72
N ARG A 79 -2.71 -6.95 -2.86
CA ARG A 79 -2.78 -7.39 -1.47
C ARG A 79 -3.02 -8.90 -1.35
N ASN A 80 -4.08 -9.44 -1.96
CA ASN A 80 -4.41 -10.87 -1.85
C ASN A 80 -3.28 -11.74 -2.40
N GLN A 81 -2.72 -11.38 -3.56
CA GLN A 81 -1.59 -12.10 -4.15
C GLN A 81 -0.37 -12.11 -3.23
N LEU A 82 0.03 -10.96 -2.70
CA LEU A 82 1.20 -10.84 -1.82
C LEU A 82 1.05 -11.68 -0.55
N ILE A 83 -0.12 -11.66 0.09
CA ILE A 83 -0.33 -12.40 1.34
C ILE A 83 -0.36 -13.92 1.11
N HIS A 84 -0.89 -14.37 -0.03
CA HIS A 84 -1.01 -15.82 -0.31
C HIS A 84 0.23 -16.42 -0.98
N THR A 85 0.99 -15.63 -1.74
CA THR A 85 2.08 -16.16 -2.60
C THR A 85 3.44 -15.50 -2.32
N GLY A 86 3.47 -14.44 -1.51
CA GLY A 86 4.67 -13.63 -1.31
C GLY A 86 5.03 -12.74 -2.50
N LYS A 87 4.23 -12.74 -3.58
CA LYS A 87 4.50 -11.97 -4.81
C LYS A 87 3.25 -11.23 -5.29
N PRO A 88 3.40 -10.05 -5.92
CA PRO A 88 2.27 -9.37 -6.57
C PRO A 88 1.86 -10.11 -7.84
N SER A 89 0.68 -9.79 -8.37
CA SER A 89 0.25 -10.28 -9.68
C SER A 89 1.27 -9.93 -10.78
N SER A 90 1.36 -10.78 -11.80
CA SER A 90 2.15 -10.53 -13.03
C SER A 90 1.75 -9.27 -13.81
N LEU A 91 0.64 -8.63 -13.42
CA LEU A 91 0.25 -7.30 -13.88
C LEU A 91 1.19 -6.20 -13.40
N PHE A 92 2.01 -6.44 -12.37
CA PHE A 92 2.95 -5.46 -11.83
C PHE A 92 4.38 -5.78 -12.25
N ILE A 93 5.09 -4.76 -12.71
CA ILE A 93 6.53 -4.79 -12.96
C ILE A 93 7.20 -4.02 -11.83
N ILE A 94 7.83 -4.75 -10.91
CA ILE A 94 8.60 -4.14 -9.83
C ILE A 94 9.91 -3.60 -10.41
N THR A 95 10.19 -2.31 -10.25
CA THR A 95 11.38 -1.67 -10.80
C THR A 95 11.81 -0.47 -9.97
N THR A 96 13.12 -0.29 -9.80
CA THR A 96 13.73 0.90 -9.18
C THR A 96 14.16 1.94 -10.21
N ASN A 97 13.93 1.69 -11.51
CA ASN A 97 14.24 2.66 -12.56
C ASN A 97 13.35 3.90 -12.40
N LYS A 98 13.98 5.06 -12.16
CA LYS A 98 13.32 6.35 -11.93
C LYS A 98 12.67 6.93 -13.18
N GLU A 99 13.09 6.50 -14.37
CA GLU A 99 12.49 6.91 -15.65
C GLU A 99 11.11 6.25 -15.85
N LEU A 100 10.90 5.07 -15.24
CA LEU A 100 9.64 4.35 -15.31
C LEU A 100 8.70 4.89 -14.23
N LYS A 101 7.73 5.69 -14.65
CA LYS A 101 6.81 6.39 -13.75
C LYS A 101 5.98 5.39 -12.93
N HIS A 102 6.05 5.51 -11.61
CA HIS A 102 5.26 4.72 -10.66
C HIS A 102 3.75 4.78 -11.01
N LEU A 103 3.11 3.62 -11.08
CA LEU A 103 1.73 3.39 -11.51
C LEU A 103 1.37 3.76 -12.95
N SER A 104 2.35 4.03 -13.81
CA SER A 104 2.10 4.10 -15.25
C SER A 104 2.04 2.71 -15.87
N LYS A 105 1.44 2.61 -17.06
CA LYS A 105 1.32 1.36 -17.81
C LYS A 105 2.32 1.32 -18.95
N ASN A 106 2.88 0.14 -19.22
CA ASN A 106 3.60 -0.13 -20.47
C ASN A 106 2.63 -0.46 -21.61
N GLU A 107 3.17 -0.77 -22.79
CA GLU A 107 2.41 -1.15 -23.99
C GLU A 107 1.54 -2.41 -23.75
N ASP A 108 2.03 -3.38 -22.98
CA ASP A 108 1.30 -4.59 -22.57
C ASP A 108 0.29 -4.36 -21.44
N LYS A 109 0.04 -3.10 -21.05
CA LYS A 109 -0.85 -2.69 -19.95
C LYS A 109 -0.39 -3.16 -18.55
N LYS A 110 0.84 -3.64 -18.40
CA LYS A 110 1.46 -3.92 -17.09
C LYS A 110 1.80 -2.61 -16.39
N ILE A 111 1.67 -2.61 -15.07
CA ILE A 111 1.83 -1.42 -14.22
C ILE A 111 3.25 -1.41 -13.67
N PHE A 112 3.98 -0.32 -13.92
CA PHE A 112 5.27 -0.11 -13.28
C PHE A 112 5.06 0.24 -11.81
N PHE A 113 5.76 -0.47 -10.94
CA PHE A 113 5.69 -0.28 -9.50
C PHE A 113 7.09 -0.07 -8.94
N ASN A 114 7.31 1.14 -8.44
CA ASN A 114 8.54 1.51 -7.78
C ASN A 114 8.39 1.44 -6.24
N PRO A 115 9.15 0.58 -5.54
CA PRO A 115 9.03 0.39 -4.09
C PRO A 115 9.50 1.60 -3.27
N ASP A 116 10.48 2.37 -3.76
CA ASP A 116 10.94 3.60 -3.09
C ASP A 116 9.83 4.66 -3.09
N VAL A 117 9.18 4.83 -4.24
CA VAL A 117 8.03 5.75 -4.37
C VAL A 117 6.87 5.27 -3.49
N PHE A 118 6.61 3.96 -3.47
CA PHE A 118 5.56 3.39 -2.63
C PHE A 118 5.79 3.66 -1.14
N LEU A 119 7.02 3.50 -0.64
CA LEU A 119 7.37 3.84 0.74
C LEU A 119 7.04 5.30 1.07
N ILE A 120 7.44 6.24 0.20
CA ILE A 120 7.18 7.68 0.36
C ILE A 120 5.68 7.98 0.36
N ASP A 121 4.91 7.31 -0.51
CA ASP A 121 3.46 7.47 -0.58
C ASP A 121 2.78 6.96 0.70
N ILE A 122 3.26 5.85 1.27
CA ILE A 122 2.76 5.30 2.54
C ILE A 122 3.13 6.18 3.73
N GLU A 123 4.36 6.71 3.80
CA GLU A 123 4.75 7.70 4.81
C GLU A 123 3.85 8.95 4.75
N SER A 124 3.52 9.41 3.54
CA SER A 124 2.63 10.56 3.31
C SER A 124 1.19 10.26 3.72
N ALA A 125 0.67 9.08 3.35
CA ALA A 125 -0.64 8.59 3.78
C ALA A 125 -0.73 8.46 5.31
N PHE A 126 0.34 7.98 5.95
CA PHE A 126 0.44 7.86 7.40
C PHE A 126 0.38 9.24 8.08
N LYS A 127 1.16 10.21 7.61
CA LYS A 127 1.11 11.59 8.12
C LYS A 127 -0.29 12.20 7.99
N LYS A 128 -0.96 11.95 6.86
CA LYS A 128 -2.33 12.41 6.60
C LYS A 128 -3.33 11.85 7.61
N ILE A 129 -3.35 10.53 7.83
CA ILE A 129 -4.31 9.92 8.75
C ILE A 129 -4.06 10.34 10.20
N ILE A 130 -2.79 10.52 10.61
CA ILE A 130 -2.46 11.03 11.95
C ILE A 130 -3.04 12.44 12.13
N ALA A 131 -2.84 13.34 11.17
CA ALA A 131 -3.38 14.69 11.22
C ALA A 131 -4.93 14.71 11.27
N GLU A 132 -5.61 13.78 10.60
CA GLU A 132 -7.07 13.64 10.66
C GLU A 132 -7.56 13.07 12.01
N THR A 133 -6.78 12.21 12.65
CA THR A 133 -7.13 11.61 13.95
C THR A 133 -6.83 12.53 15.13
N SER A 134 -5.79 13.38 15.05
CA SER A 134 -5.44 14.32 16.13
C SER A 134 -6.33 15.57 16.18
N LYS A 135 -7.14 15.81 15.15
CA LYS A 135 -8.14 16.90 15.10
C LYS A 135 -9.48 16.52 15.75
N LYS A 136 -9.61 15.29 16.26
CA LYS A 136 -10.81 14.76 16.93
C LYS A 136 -10.51 14.54 18.40
#